data_AF-A0A3A0ATT9-F1
#
_entry.id   AF-A0A3A0ATT9-F1
#
_cell.length_a   1.000
_cell.length_b   1.000
_cell.length_c   1.000
_cell.angle_alpha   90.00
_cell.angle_beta   90.00
_cell.angle_gamma   90.00
#
_symmetry.space_group_name_H-M   'P 1'
#
loop_
_entity.id
_entity.type
_entity.pdbx_description
1 polymer ?
#
loop_
_entity_poly.entity_id
_entity_poly.type
_entity_poly.pdbx_seq_one_letter_code
_entity_poly.pdbx_strand_id
1 'polypeptide(L)'
;ILPVAGHKGYGLAVAAEFLTGILLGEAHELNWLILALNATAFRPAEDYATCAATFVHNLKATPPAPGFDQVLAPGEPEARSAERNLVEGIPLPDEIWTMLQEAAHNAGVRPQ
;
A
#
# COMPACT_ATOMS: atom_id res chain seq x y z
N ILE A 1 -19.03 -0.60 -4.75
CA ILE A 1 -18.06 0.52 -4.89
C ILE A 1 -18.02 0.96 -6.36
N LEU A 2 -17.74 2.24 -6.64
CA LEU A 2 -17.55 2.74 -8.02
C LEU A 2 -16.05 2.78 -8.37
N PRO A 3 -15.67 2.63 -9.65
CA PRO A 3 -14.27 2.76 -10.06
C PRO A 3 -13.72 4.17 -9.78
N VAL A 4 -12.50 4.23 -9.24
CA VAL A 4 -11.78 5.50 -9.05
C VAL A 4 -11.61 6.22 -10.39
N ALA A 5 -11.82 7.53 -10.44
CA ALA A 5 -11.70 8.31 -11.69
C ALA A 5 -12.56 7.79 -12.88
N GLY A 6 -13.69 7.11 -12.59
CA GLY A 6 -14.67 6.68 -13.58
C GLY A 6 -14.10 5.70 -14.61
N HIS A 7 -14.22 6.04 -15.90
CA HIS A 7 -13.79 5.15 -17.00
C HIS A 7 -12.29 4.80 -16.96
N LYS A 8 -11.43 5.64 -16.36
CA LYS A 8 -10.00 5.33 -16.18
C LYS A 8 -9.77 4.22 -15.16
N GLY A 9 -10.46 4.28 -14.01
CA GLY A 9 -10.40 3.20 -13.02
C GLY A 9 -11.00 1.90 -13.54
N TYR A 10 -12.07 1.99 -14.35
CA TYR A 10 -12.61 0.81 -15.03
C TYR A 10 -11.57 0.18 -15.97
N GLY A 11 -10.88 0.99 -16.79
CA GLY A 11 -9.82 0.50 -17.66
C GLY A 11 -8.69 -0.20 -16.90
N LEU A 12 -8.27 0.36 -15.75
CA LEU A 12 -7.27 -0.27 -14.88
C LEU A 12 -7.78 -1.59 -14.28
N ALA A 13 -9.05 -1.66 -13.87
CA ALA A 13 -9.64 -2.89 -13.35
C ALA A 13 -9.71 -4.00 -14.43
N VAL A 14 -10.05 -3.64 -15.67
CA VAL A 14 -10.01 -4.58 -16.80
C VAL A 14 -8.59 -5.08 -17.05
N ALA A 15 -7.58 -4.19 -17.03
CA ALA A 15 -6.19 -4.62 -17.20
C ALA A 15 -5.75 -5.60 -16.10
N ALA A 16 -6.17 -5.37 -14.85
CA ALA A 16 -5.89 -6.29 -13.75
C ALA A 16 -6.50 -7.68 -14.02
N GLU A 17 -7.74 -7.76 -14.47
CA GLU A 17 -8.42 -9.02 -14.80
C GLU A 17 -7.69 -9.82 -15.89
N PHE A 18 -7.19 -9.13 -16.92
CA PHE A 18 -6.40 -9.78 -17.98
C PHE A 18 -5.11 -10.40 -17.44
N LEU A 19 -4.43 -9.71 -16.52
CA LEU A 19 -3.16 -10.17 -15.96
C LEU A 19 -3.33 -11.23 -14.87
N THR A 20 -4.49 -11.30 -14.23
CA THR A 20 -4.77 -12.24 -13.15
C THR A 20 -5.75 -13.32 -13.59
N GLY A 21 -7.06 -13.05 -13.62
CA GLY A 21 -8.10 -14.04 -13.93
C GLY A 21 -7.90 -14.76 -15.27
N ILE A 22 -7.68 -14.01 -16.35
CA ILE A 22 -7.55 -14.61 -17.69
C ILE A 22 -6.21 -15.33 -17.85
N LEU A 23 -5.11 -14.70 -17.44
CA LEU A 23 -3.77 -15.23 -17.63
C LEU A 23 -3.45 -16.40 -16.68
N LEU A 24 -3.83 -16.28 -15.41
CA LEU A 24 -3.48 -17.24 -14.36
C LEU A 24 -4.56 -18.33 -14.18
N GLY A 25 -5.76 -18.11 -14.74
CA GLY A 25 -6.89 -19.04 -14.66
C GLY A 25 -7.70 -18.90 -13.37
N GLU A 26 -8.54 -19.91 -13.11
CA GLU A 26 -9.45 -19.91 -11.97
C GLU A 26 -8.69 -19.91 -10.63
N ALA A 27 -8.94 -18.88 -9.81
CA ALA A 27 -8.37 -18.78 -8.48
C ALA A 27 -9.18 -19.62 -7.48
N HIS A 28 -8.49 -20.35 -6.60
CA HIS A 28 -9.16 -21.03 -5.49
C HIS A 28 -9.64 -20.03 -4.42
N GLU A 29 -8.87 -18.96 -4.19
CA GLU A 29 -9.25 -17.83 -3.34
C GLU A 29 -8.90 -16.50 -4.00
N LEU A 30 -7.65 -16.34 -4.46
CA LEU A 30 -7.12 -15.09 -5.01
C LEU A 30 -6.05 -15.39 -6.08
N ASN A 31 -5.98 -14.57 -7.11
CA ASN A 31 -4.85 -14.55 -8.04
C ASN A 31 -3.89 -13.40 -7.66
N TRP A 32 -2.60 -13.68 -7.70
CA TRP A 32 -1.54 -12.72 -7.38
C TRP A 32 -0.59 -12.58 -8.56
N LEU A 33 -0.27 -11.33 -8.91
CA LEU A 33 0.80 -11.02 -9.85
C LEU A 33 1.93 -10.31 -9.08
N ILE A 34 3.13 -10.86 -9.17
CA ILE A 34 4.34 -10.22 -8.63
C ILE A 34 5.28 -9.93 -9.80
N LEU A 35 5.61 -8.65 -10.00
CA LEU A 35 6.57 -8.20 -10.99
C LEU A 35 7.81 -7.63 -10.29
N ALA A 36 8.94 -8.29 -10.45
CA ALA A 36 10.23 -7.83 -9.95
C ALA A 36 11.10 -7.38 -11.13
N LEU A 37 11.53 -6.12 -11.11
CA LEU A 37 12.41 -5.54 -12.13
C LEU A 37 13.76 -5.21 -11.49
N ASN A 38 14.83 -5.77 -12.04
CA ASN A 38 16.17 -5.37 -11.63
C ASN A 38 16.53 -4.01 -12.26
N ALA A 39 16.46 -2.94 -11.47
CA ALA A 39 16.81 -1.59 -11.92
C ALA A 39 18.25 -1.49 -12.44
N THR A 40 19.18 -2.30 -11.90
CA THR A 40 20.59 -2.27 -12.30
C THR A 40 20.85 -2.85 -13.69
N ALA A 41 19.88 -3.57 -14.25
CA ALA A 41 19.92 -4.01 -15.64
C ALA A 41 19.75 -2.85 -16.63
N PHE A 42 19.24 -1.69 -16.19
CA PHE A 42 18.95 -0.54 -17.04
C PHE A 42 19.91 0.65 -16.79
N ARG A 43 20.41 0.82 -15.57
CA ARG A 43 21.35 1.89 -15.20
C ARG A 43 22.09 1.58 -13.90
N PRO A 44 23.23 2.23 -13.60
CA PRO A 44 23.92 2.07 -12.32
C PRO A 44 23.00 2.31 -11.10
N ALA A 45 23.22 1.55 -10.03
CA ALA A 45 22.37 1.62 -8.82
C ALA A 45 22.38 3.01 -8.17
N GLU A 46 23.56 3.64 -8.09
CA GLU A 46 23.72 4.98 -7.53
C GLU A 46 22.97 6.05 -8.33
N ASP A 47 23.03 5.95 -9.66
CA ASP A 47 22.30 6.85 -10.57
C ASP A 47 20.78 6.68 -10.43
N TYR A 48 20.30 5.43 -10.30
CA TYR A 48 18.89 5.16 -10.06
C TYR A 48 18.43 5.75 -8.73
N ALA A 49 19.18 5.49 -7.65
CA ALA A 49 18.87 5.99 -6.31
C ALA A 49 18.83 7.53 -6.29
N THR A 50 19.82 8.17 -6.91
CA THR A 50 19.90 9.64 -7.00
C THR A 50 18.71 10.21 -7.77
N CYS A 51 18.35 9.62 -8.90
CA CYS A 51 17.19 10.06 -9.68
C CYS A 51 15.87 9.85 -8.92
N ALA A 52 15.70 8.71 -8.24
CA ALA A 52 14.51 8.45 -7.42
C ALA A 52 14.39 9.45 -6.26
N ALA A 53 15.48 9.71 -5.55
CA ALA A 53 15.53 10.70 -4.47
C ALA A 53 15.20 12.11 -4.98
N THR A 54 15.76 12.50 -6.12
CA THR A 54 15.47 13.79 -6.76
C THR A 54 14.01 13.91 -7.16
N PHE A 55 13.43 12.85 -7.73
CA PHE A 55 12.01 12.84 -8.09
C PHE A 55 11.11 13.02 -6.87
N VAL A 56 11.35 12.27 -5.79
CA VAL A 56 10.60 12.39 -4.55
C VAL A 56 10.76 13.78 -3.94
N HIS A 57 11.97 14.33 -3.94
CA HIS A 57 12.23 15.70 -3.49
C HIS A 57 11.39 16.72 -4.27
N ASN A 58 11.41 16.64 -5.61
CA ASN A 58 10.66 17.56 -6.47
C ASN A 58 9.14 17.41 -6.28
N LEU A 59 8.64 16.18 -6.11
CA LEU A 59 7.24 15.92 -5.82
C LEU A 59 6.82 16.66 -4.53
N LYS A 60 7.60 16.53 -3.46
CA LYS A 60 7.32 17.15 -2.16
C LYS A 60 7.53 18.66 -2.14
N ALA A 61 8.39 19.18 -3.02
CA ALA A 61 8.61 20.62 -3.19
C ALA A 61 7.46 21.33 -3.93
N THR A 62 6.50 20.57 -4.49
CA THR A 62 5.32 21.15 -5.14
C THR A 62 4.45 21.90 -4.12
N PRO A 63 4.02 23.14 -4.39
CA PRO A 63 3.11 23.86 -3.50
C PRO A 63 1.85 23.03 -3.21
N PRO A 64 1.45 22.89 -1.93
CA PRO A 64 0.24 22.15 -1.60
C PRO A 64 -1.02 22.87 -2.09
N ALA A 65 -2.08 22.09 -2.34
CA ALA A 65 -3.39 22.65 -2.65
C ALA A 65 -3.98 23.40 -1.45
N PRO A 66 -4.91 24.35 -1.66
CA PRO A 66 -5.59 25.04 -0.56
C PRO A 66 -6.19 24.05 0.45
N GLY A 67 -5.92 24.27 1.74
CA GLY A 67 -6.37 23.40 2.82
C GLY A 67 -5.42 22.24 3.15
N PHE A 68 -4.25 22.17 2.52
CA PHE A 68 -3.21 21.17 2.82
C PHE A 68 -1.88 21.85 3.16
N ASP A 69 -1.13 21.25 4.09
CA ASP A 69 0.15 21.81 4.57
C ASP A 69 1.36 21.36 3.74
N GLN A 70 1.28 20.17 3.12
CA GLN A 70 2.39 19.57 2.38
C GLN A 70 1.92 18.52 1.38
N VAL A 71 2.73 18.29 0.35
CA VAL A 71 2.60 17.14 -0.57
C VAL A 71 3.37 15.95 0.01
N LEU A 72 2.72 14.78 0.07
CA LEU A 72 3.31 13.53 0.55
C LEU A 72 3.55 12.56 -0.60
N ALA A 73 4.64 11.80 -0.53
CA ALA A 73 4.89 10.72 -1.47
C ALA A 73 4.08 9.46 -1.11
N PRO A 74 3.73 8.60 -2.07
CA PRO A 74 3.15 7.29 -1.78
C PRO A 74 4.03 6.49 -0.81
N GLY A 75 3.44 5.92 0.25
CA GLY A 75 4.15 5.20 1.31
C GLY A 75 4.58 6.07 2.50
N GLU A 76 4.65 7.39 2.35
CA GLU A 76 5.03 8.29 3.44
C GLU A 76 3.98 8.37 4.57
N PRO A 77 2.66 8.49 4.29
CA PRO A 77 1.64 8.40 5.34
C PRO A 77 1.72 7.09 6.13
N GLU A 78 1.93 5.98 5.45
CA GLU A 78 2.05 4.64 6.03
C GLU A 78 3.29 4.52 6.91
N ALA A 79 4.45 5.00 6.44
CA ALA A 79 5.69 5.02 7.22
C ALA A 79 5.54 5.85 8.51
N ARG A 80 4.94 7.05 8.42
CA ARG A 80 4.66 7.89 9.60
C ARG A 80 3.72 7.20 10.58
N SER A 81 2.69 6.52 10.07
CA SER A 81 1.76 5.74 10.89
C SER A 81 2.46 4.57 11.59
N ALA A 82 3.36 3.87 10.89
CA ALA A 82 4.14 2.78 11.45
C ALA A 82 5.09 3.28 12.56
N GLU A 83 5.84 4.36 12.33
CA GLU A 83 6.70 4.99 13.34
C GLU A 83 5.93 5.40 14.59
N ARG A 84 4.77 6.04 14.43
CA ARG A 84 3.90 6.40 15.54
C ARG A 84 3.42 5.15 16.30
N ASN A 85 2.93 4.14 15.58
CA ASN A 85 2.39 2.93 16.19
C ASN A 85 3.46 2.10 16.93
N LEU A 86 4.74 2.22 16.58
CA LEU A 86 5.84 1.59 17.32
C LEU A 86 6.01 2.20 18.73
N VAL A 87 5.68 3.48 18.90
CA VAL A 87 5.83 4.20 20.18
C VAL A 87 4.52 4.22 20.97
N GLU A 88 3.41 4.49 20.29
CA GLU A 88 2.10 4.69 20.90
C GLU A 88 1.24 3.42 20.94
N GLY A 89 1.65 2.37 20.23
CA GLY A 89 0.84 1.17 20.01
C GLY A 89 -0.11 1.30 18.81
N ILE A 90 -0.71 0.18 18.39
CA ILE A 90 -1.68 0.16 17.29
C ILE A 90 -3.06 0.49 17.86
N PRO A 91 -3.75 1.55 17.39
CA PRO A 91 -5.10 1.84 17.83
C PRO A 91 -6.06 0.78 17.29
N LEU A 92 -6.78 0.11 18.19
CA LEU A 92 -7.80 -0.88 17.86
C LEU A 92 -9.17 -0.40 18.35
N PRO A 93 -10.22 -0.46 17.52
CA PRO A 93 -11.59 -0.27 18.01
C PRO A 93 -11.95 -1.33 19.06
N ASP A 94 -12.74 -0.95 20.06
CA ASP A 94 -13.15 -1.84 21.16
C ASP A 94 -13.84 -3.13 20.66
N GLU A 95 -14.60 -3.02 19.57
CA GLU A 95 -15.27 -4.13 18.90
C GLU A 95 -14.25 -5.16 18.36
N ILE A 96 -13.18 -4.68 17.73
CA ILE A 96 -12.09 -5.53 17.20
C ILE A 96 -11.32 -6.17 18.36
N TRP A 97 -11.07 -5.42 19.44
CA TRP A 97 -10.41 -5.96 20.63
C TRP A 97 -11.22 -7.11 21.25
N THR A 98 -12.53 -6.93 21.36
CA THR A 98 -13.45 -7.97 21.85
C THR A 98 -13.39 -9.22 20.98
N MET A 99 -13.44 -9.07 19.65
CA MET A 99 -13.31 -10.19 18.71
C MET A 99 -11.98 -10.93 18.85
N LEU A 100 -10.87 -10.21 19.08
CA LEU A 100 -9.56 -10.81 19.31
C LEU A 100 -9.51 -11.61 20.62
N GLN A 101 -10.14 -11.11 21.68
CA GLN A 101 -10.22 -11.82 22.96
C GLN A 101 -11.05 -13.11 22.85
N GLU A 102 -12.16 -13.08 22.12
CA GLU A 102 -12.98 -14.26 21.85
C GLU A 102 -12.22 -15.30 21.01
N ALA A 103 -11.54 -14.85 19.95
CA ALA A 103 -10.71 -15.71 19.12
C ALA A 103 -9.58 -16.36 19.94
N ALA A 104 -8.94 -15.60 20.83
CA ALA A 104 -7.91 -16.09 21.73
C ALA A 104 -8.46 -17.16 22.69
N HIS A 105 -9.62 -16.92 23.29
CA HIS A 105 -10.30 -17.88 24.16
C HIS A 105 -10.62 -19.20 23.43
N ASN A 106 -11.19 -19.11 22.24
CA ASN A 106 -11.55 -20.27 21.42
C ASN A 106 -10.32 -21.08 20.98
N ALA A 107 -9.20 -20.39 20.72
CA ALA A 107 -7.92 -21.02 20.40
C ALA A 107 -7.14 -21.51 21.63
N GLY A 108 -7.62 -21.26 22.86
CA GLY A 108 -6.95 -21.64 24.10
C GLY A 108 -5.68 -20.83 24.42
N VAL A 109 -5.50 -19.67 23.79
CA VAL A 109 -4.39 -18.75 24.05
C VAL A 109 -4.86 -17.59 24.93
N ARG A 110 -4.00 -17.13 25.84
CA ARG A 110 -4.33 -15.98 26.70
C ARG A 110 -3.97 -14.68 25.96
N PRO A 111 -4.91 -13.73 25.78
CA PRO A 111 -4.54 -12.41 25.30
C PRO A 111 -3.69 -11.71 26.38
N GLN A 112 -2.51 -11.22 25.99
CA GLN A 112 -1.64 -10.37 26.83
C GLN A 112 -1.98 -8.90 26.64
#